data_AF-W1YN49-F1
#
_entry.id   AF-W1YN49-F1
#
_cell.length_a   1.000
_cell.length_b   1.000
_cell.length_c   1.000
_cell.angle_alpha   90.00
_cell.angle_beta   90.00
_cell.angle_gamma   90.00
#
_symmetry.space_group_name_H-M   'P 1'
#
loop_
_entity.id
_entity.type
_entity.pdbx_description
1 polymer ?
#
loop_
_entity_poly.entity_id
_entity_poly.type
_entity_poly.pdbx_seq_one_letter_code
_entity_poly.pdbx_strand_id
1 'polypeptide(L)'
;MGQVNPLLPRQRKECYQNAFVMLAAATATAADRPGAQELLRDAMAMQDKHWWDETYHMPIESYAADFTDPERYRGINAAMHTVEAYLAA
;
A
#
# COMPACT_ATOMS: atom_id res chain seq x y z
N MET A 1 5.52 31.00 5.56
CA MET A 1 5.35 29.53 5.55
C MET A 1 4.01 29.25 4.90
N GLY A 2 4.01 28.74 3.67
CA GLY A 2 2.83 28.68 2.80
C GLY A 2 1.74 27.76 3.35
N GLN A 3 0.50 28.25 3.31
CA GLN A 3 -0.70 27.57 3.76
C GLN A 3 -0.94 26.26 2.99
N VAL A 4 -1.28 25.20 3.72
CA VAL A 4 -1.80 23.95 3.16
C VAL A 4 -3.20 24.25 2.57
N ASN A 5 -3.43 23.97 1.29
CA ASN A 5 -4.73 24.19 0.64
C ASN A 5 -5.72 23.06 0.99
N PRO A 6 -6.87 23.36 1.62
CA PRO A 6 -7.87 22.39 2.06
C PRO A 6 -8.88 21.92 0.99
N LEU A 7 -8.70 22.25 -0.31
CA LEU A 7 -9.69 22.00 -1.38
C LEU A 7 -9.40 20.82 -2.33
N LEU A 8 -8.44 19.94 -2.04
CA LEU A 8 -8.41 18.58 -2.62
C LEU A 8 -8.69 17.61 -1.48
N PRO A 9 -9.61 16.63 -1.61
CA PRO A 9 -9.89 15.69 -0.52
C PRO A 9 -8.55 15.13 -0.05
N ARG A 10 -8.24 15.30 1.25
CA ARG A 10 -6.98 14.89 1.88
C ARG A 10 -6.57 13.55 1.29
N GLN A 11 -5.57 13.54 0.41
CA GLN A 11 -5.24 12.33 -0.35
C GLN A 11 -4.73 11.31 0.66
N ARG A 12 -5.59 10.34 0.99
CA ARG A 12 -5.27 9.26 1.93
C ARG A 12 -4.26 8.35 1.25
N LYS A 13 -3.39 7.73 2.03
CA LYS A 13 -2.61 6.60 1.53
C LYS A 13 -3.56 5.41 1.47
N GLU A 14 -3.58 4.68 0.37
CA GLU A 14 -4.51 3.57 0.16
C GLU A 14 -3.75 2.25 0.02
N CYS A 15 -4.21 1.20 0.71
CA CYS A 15 -3.63 -0.13 0.58
C CYS A 15 -3.79 -0.68 -0.84
N TYR A 16 -4.90 -0.34 -1.50
CA TYR A 16 -5.13 -0.65 -2.91
C TYR A 16 -3.95 -0.18 -3.77
N GLN A 17 -3.51 1.07 -3.60
CA GLN A 17 -2.39 1.63 -4.35
C GLN A 17 -1.06 0.97 -3.94
N ASN A 18 -0.86 0.67 -2.65
CA ASN A 18 0.34 -0.05 -2.18
C ASN A 18 0.45 -1.45 -2.82
N ALA A 19 -0.66 -2.17 -2.96
CA ALA A 19 -0.69 -3.47 -3.62
C ALA A 19 -0.22 -3.38 -5.07
N PHE A 20 -0.61 -2.34 -5.82
CA PHE A 20 -0.10 -2.11 -7.17
C PHE A 20 1.38 -1.73 -7.22
N VAL A 21 1.88 -0.98 -6.24
CA VAL A 21 3.32 -0.72 -6.12
C VAL A 21 4.09 -2.02 -5.92
N MET A 22 3.61 -2.90 -5.03
CA MET A 22 4.21 -4.21 -4.78
C MET A 22 4.17 -5.10 -6.03
N LEU A 23 3.01 -5.18 -6.69
CA LEU A 23 2.85 -5.96 -7.93
C LEU A 23 3.77 -5.46 -9.06
N ALA A 24 3.89 -4.14 -9.22
CA ALA A 24 4.80 -3.53 -10.20
C ALA A 24 6.27 -3.81 -9.85
N ALA A 25 6.64 -3.73 -8.58
CA ALA A 25 8.00 -4.03 -8.13
C ALA A 25 8.35 -5.51 -8.31
N ALA A 26 7.41 -6.42 -8.05
CA ALA A 26 7.55 -7.85 -8.32
C ALA A 26 7.72 -8.14 -9.81
N THR A 27 6.90 -7.50 -10.65
CA THR A 27 7.00 -7.62 -12.11
C THR A 27 8.34 -7.09 -12.65
N ALA A 28 8.79 -5.93 -12.17
CA ALA A 28 10.07 -5.35 -12.55
C ALA A 28 11.24 -6.22 -12.06
N THR A 29 11.09 -6.88 -10.92
CA THR A 29 12.04 -7.82 -10.37
C THR A 29 12.16 -9.06 -11.25
N ALA A 30 11.03 -9.65 -11.66
CA ALA A 30 11.00 -10.77 -12.59
C ALA A 30 11.60 -10.42 -13.98
N ALA A 31 11.54 -9.14 -14.37
CA ALA A 31 12.14 -8.61 -15.60
C ALA A 31 13.62 -8.15 -15.44
N ASP A 32 14.27 -8.47 -14.32
CA ASP A 32 15.67 -8.12 -14.01
C ASP A 32 15.99 -6.63 -14.21
N ARG A 33 15.08 -5.76 -13.75
CA ARG A 33 15.28 -4.31 -13.85
C ARG A 33 16.17 -3.82 -12.70
N PRO A 34 17.16 -2.93 -12.96
CA PRO A 34 18.00 -2.38 -11.90
C PRO A 34 17.19 -1.73 -10.78
N GLY A 35 17.50 -2.07 -9.52
CA GLY A 35 16.84 -1.54 -8.33
C GLY A 35 15.47 -2.15 -8.00
N ALA A 36 14.92 -3.04 -8.84
CA ALA A 36 13.58 -3.58 -8.62
C ALA A 36 13.48 -4.46 -7.36
N GLN A 37 14.50 -5.28 -7.10
CA GLN A 37 14.59 -6.11 -5.89
C GLN A 37 14.55 -5.27 -4.61
N GLU A 38 15.24 -4.12 -4.61
CA GLU A 38 15.24 -3.20 -3.47
C GLU A 38 13.87 -2.56 -3.27
N LEU A 39 13.24 -2.11 -4.37
CA LEU A 39 11.90 -1.55 -4.33
C LEU A 39 10.85 -2.57 -3.84
N LEU A 40 10.95 -3.82 -4.29
CA LEU A 40 10.05 -4.90 -3.87
C LEU A 40 10.15 -5.13 -2.36
N ARG A 41 11.37 -5.28 -1.85
CA ARG A 41 11.63 -5.43 -0.41
C ARG A 41 11.07 -4.26 0.39
N ASP A 42 11.27 -3.02 -0.09
CA ASP A 42 10.78 -1.83 0.61
C ASP A 42 9.24 -1.75 0.59
N ALA A 43 8.59 -2.17 -0.50
CA ALA A 43 7.13 -2.25 -0.60
C ALA A 43 6.54 -3.34 0.33
N MET A 44 7.18 -4.51 0.43
CA MET A 44 6.81 -5.56 1.38
C MET A 44 6.95 -5.08 2.83
N ALA A 45 8.04 -4.38 3.16
CA ALA A 45 8.22 -3.81 4.48
C ALA A 45 7.14 -2.78 4.84
N MET A 46 6.66 -2.00 3.87
CA MET A 46 5.51 -1.09 4.08
C MET A 46 4.21 -1.86 4.30
N GLN A 47 4.01 -2.96 3.57
CA GLN A 47 2.86 -3.87 3.76
C GLN A 47 2.79 -4.42 5.17
N ASP A 48 3.86 -5.03 5.66
CA ASP A 48 3.89 -5.63 6.99
C ASP A 48 3.75 -4.59 8.09
N LYS A 49 4.35 -3.41 7.90
CA LYS A 49 4.37 -2.36 8.93
C LYS A 49 3.04 -1.63 9.08
N HIS A 50 2.31 -1.40 7.98
CA HIS A 50 1.18 -0.48 7.97
C HIS A 50 -0.13 -1.08 7.49
N TRP A 51 -0.09 -2.06 6.59
CA TRP A 51 -1.29 -2.38 5.81
C TRP A 51 -2.04 -3.61 6.35
N TRP A 52 -1.44 -4.42 7.22
CA TRP A 52 -2.09 -5.60 7.80
C TRP A 52 -2.78 -5.29 9.14
N ASP A 53 -4.06 -5.65 9.26
CA ASP A 53 -4.80 -5.59 10.51
C ASP A 53 -4.85 -6.97 11.18
N GLU A 54 -4.12 -7.14 12.27
CA GLU A 54 -4.09 -8.41 13.02
C GLU A 54 -5.40 -8.75 13.74
N THR A 55 -6.27 -7.77 13.99
CA THR A 55 -7.56 -8.01 14.66
C THR A 55 -8.58 -8.58 13.69
N TYR A 56 -8.60 -8.07 12.45
CA TYR A 56 -9.57 -8.47 11.43
C TYR A 56 -9.00 -9.47 10.41
N HIS A 57 -7.68 -9.77 10.47
CA HIS A 57 -6.96 -10.59 9.50
C HIS A 57 -7.22 -10.16 8.05
N MET A 58 -7.22 -8.85 7.82
CA MET A 58 -7.50 -8.22 6.53
C MET A 58 -6.68 -6.95 6.37
N PRO A 59 -6.46 -6.48 5.12
CA PRO A 59 -5.79 -5.21 4.91
C PRO A 59 -6.62 -4.01 5.39
N ILE A 60 -5.93 -3.00 5.91
CA ILE A 60 -6.50 -1.70 6.26
C ILE A 60 -6.74 -0.92 4.96
N GLU A 61 -7.91 -0.32 4.77
CA GLU A 61 -8.22 0.34 3.48
C GLU A 61 -7.28 1.50 3.20
N SER A 62 -7.14 2.42 4.16
CA SER A 62 -6.43 3.67 3.95
C SER A 62 -6.02 4.35 5.26
N TYR A 63 -5.04 5.25 5.18
CA TYR A 63 -4.55 6.08 6.27
C TYR A 63 -4.48 7.57 5.88
N ALA A 64 -4.40 8.45 6.87
CA ALA A 64 -3.88 9.79 6.65
C ALA A 64 -2.42 9.75 6.11
N ALA A 65 -1.94 10.88 5.59
CA ALA A 65 -0.66 10.94 4.91
C ALA A 65 0.55 10.55 5.78
N ASP A 66 0.44 10.63 7.11
CA ASP A 66 1.44 10.29 8.11
C ASP A 66 1.23 8.89 8.74
N PHE A 67 0.37 8.05 8.14
CA PHE A 67 -0.03 6.73 8.65
C PHE A 67 -0.77 6.77 9.99
N THR A 68 -1.32 7.92 10.37
CA THR A 68 -2.32 8.01 11.45
C THR A 68 -3.74 7.86 10.89
N ASP A 69 -4.74 7.80 11.77
CA ASP A 69 -6.16 7.77 11.40
C ASP A 69 -6.48 6.66 10.37
N PRO A 70 -6.35 5.36 10.72
CA PRO A 70 -6.77 4.28 9.84
C PRO A 70 -8.27 4.39 9.57
N GLU A 71 -8.66 4.21 8.32
CA GLU A 71 -10.07 4.22 7.95
C GLU A 71 -10.81 3.06 8.62
N ARG A 72 -11.98 3.35 9.18
CA ARG A 72 -12.86 2.34 9.80
C ARG A 72 -13.73 1.63 8.77
N TYR A 73 -13.09 1.17 7.70
CA TYR A 73 -13.68 0.42 6.61
C TYR A 73 -12.67 -0.63 6.13
N ARG A 74 -13.17 -1.80 5.71
CA ARG A 74 -12.37 -2.90 5.17
C ARG A 74 -12.96 -3.29 3.82
N GLY A 75 -12.30 -2.91 2.74
CA GLY A 75 -12.76 -3.15 1.38
C GLY A 75 -12.21 -4.44 0.80
N ILE A 76 -13.09 -5.23 0.17
CA ILE A 76 -12.70 -6.44 -0.53
C ILE A 76 -11.83 -6.14 -1.76
N ASN A 77 -11.91 -4.93 -2.33
CA ASN A 77 -11.12 -4.55 -3.50
C ASN A 77 -9.63 -4.42 -3.15
N ALA A 78 -9.30 -3.70 -2.07
CA ALA A 78 -7.94 -3.65 -1.56
C ALA A 78 -7.44 -5.04 -1.13
N ALA A 79 -8.30 -5.85 -0.48
CA ALA A 79 -7.96 -7.22 -0.10
C ALA A 79 -7.64 -8.11 -1.32
N MET A 80 -8.46 -8.05 -2.37
CA MET A 80 -8.26 -8.82 -3.61
C MET A 80 -6.91 -8.51 -4.25
N HIS A 81 -6.57 -7.24 -4.43
CA HIS A 81 -5.27 -6.87 -5.01
C HIS A 81 -4.09 -7.11 -4.07
N THR A 82 -4.32 -7.11 -2.75
CA THR A 82 -3.28 -7.53 -1.81
C THR A 82 -2.93 -9.01 -2.00
N VAL A 83 -3.94 -9.89 -2.19
CA VAL A 83 -3.71 -11.30 -2.52
C VAL A 83 -2.95 -11.45 -3.84
N GLU A 84 -3.33 -10.70 -4.87
CA GLU A 84 -2.62 -10.67 -6.16
C GLU A 84 -1.14 -10.29 -5.97
N ALA A 85 -0.87 -9.23 -5.22
CA ALA A 85 0.48 -8.77 -4.92
C ALA A 85 1.31 -9.82 -4.15
N TYR A 86 0.70 -10.49 -3.16
CA TYR A 86 1.39 -11.52 -2.36
C TYR A 86 1.77 -12.76 -3.17
N LEU A 87 0.99 -13.10 -4.19
CA LEU A 87 1.31 -14.22 -5.08
C LEU A 87 2.42 -13.87 -6.08
N ALA A 88 2.60 -12.59 -6.40
CA ALA A 88 3.59 -12.13 -7.35
C ALA A 88 4.96 -11.83 -6.73
N ALA A 89 4.98 -11.34 -5.49
CA ALA A 89 6.17 -10.95 -4.73
C ALA A 89 6.98 -12.15 -4.23
#